data_AF-A0A1F8NI38-F1
#
_entry.id   AF-A0A1F8NI38-F1
#
_cell.length_a   1.000
_cell.length_b   1.000
_cell.length_c   1.000
_cell.angle_alpha   90.00
_cell.angle_beta   90.00
_cell.angle_gamma   90.00
#
_symmetry.space_group_name_H-M   'P 1'
#
loop_
_entity.id
_entity.type
_entity.pdbx_description
1 polymer ?
#
loop_
_entity_poly.entity_id
_entity_poly.type
_entity_poly.pdbx_seq_one_letter_code
_entity_poly.pdbx_strand_id
1 'polypeptide(L)'
;MESVTLESGANPKVHITAVGGDLRLTGRGGTAVEAQAGPRGALTARTVGDGVEIACHSACLVFLPPGAQVSVDSVGGDARVTGMSGDLGMGSIGGDLVVRRAGRVALTRVGGDAALSRLAGDLSVDWIGGDAIVEQVEGVVRLRSLGGDLALDGDGRDVEATVGGDVKLRLTPVTGGRCVVRAGGDLTCRLPEEASARMLLKAGGDLEFGTKGVTERSGETVTLKLGEADALVELTAGGDLKVSGAGKWTGVDVDLSDQIRSQVEAEMEAALAQVEASLEAIEGSTIGIDTDRLSREIRRATDRAQRRAVRARVRAEAAGRGEGGRPGALRTEAFDGGGPGGANAGATEQERLSVLRMLEQGTISVDEAEKLLQALEAGS
;
A
#
# COMPACT_ATOMS: atom_id res chain seq x y z
N MET A 1 -19.19 5.66 23.74
CA MET A 1 -17.83 5.11 23.63
C MET A 1 -17.48 4.46 24.94
N GLU A 2 -16.79 3.32 24.89
CA GLU A 2 -16.18 2.69 26.06
C GLU A 2 -14.71 3.14 26.09
N SER A 3 -14.27 3.77 27.17
CA SER A 3 -12.87 4.21 27.32
C SER A 3 -12.31 3.66 28.62
N VAL A 4 -11.15 3.01 28.54
CA VAL A 4 -10.43 2.48 29.71
C VAL A 4 -9.02 3.07 29.71
N THR A 5 -8.62 3.63 30.85
CA THR A 5 -7.28 4.19 31.05
C THR A 5 -6.59 3.43 32.18
N LEU A 6 -5.38 2.95 31.91
CA LEU A 6 -4.58 2.15 32.83
C LEU A 6 -3.19 2.79 32.95
N GLU A 7 -2.74 3.03 34.19
CA GLU A 7 -1.36 3.44 34.41
C GLU A 7 -0.43 2.23 34.28
N SER A 8 0.58 2.33 33.41
CA SER A 8 1.42 1.20 33.04
C SER A 8 2.92 1.54 32.94
N GLY A 9 3.30 2.80 33.16
CA GLY A 9 4.69 3.26 33.14
C GLY A 9 5.15 3.68 31.74
N ALA A 10 6.45 3.91 31.58
CA ALA A 10 7.01 4.44 30.32
C ALA A 10 7.18 3.38 29.21
N ASN A 11 7.43 2.12 29.59
CA ASN A 11 7.67 0.99 28.67
C ASN A 11 6.79 -0.22 29.04
N PRO A 12 5.45 -0.08 28.99
CA PRO A 12 4.57 -1.19 29.32
C PRO A 12 4.61 -2.29 28.26
N LYS A 13 4.37 -3.53 28.68
CA LYS A 13 4.05 -4.63 27.75
C LYS A 13 2.56 -4.62 27.51
N VAL A 14 2.12 -4.50 26.27
CA VAL A 14 0.72 -4.46 25.90
C VAL A 14 0.43 -5.65 24.98
N HIS A 15 -0.40 -6.57 25.45
CA HIS A 15 -0.85 -7.72 24.69
C HIS A 15 -2.29 -7.49 24.23
N ILE A 16 -2.51 -7.52 22.93
CA ILE A 16 -3.83 -7.36 22.32
C ILE A 16 -4.24 -8.71 21.75
N THR A 17 -5.15 -9.41 22.44
CA THR A 17 -5.50 -10.80 22.09
C THR A 17 -6.29 -10.88 20.80
N ALA A 18 -7.31 -10.03 20.65
CA ALA A 18 -8.12 -10.01 19.43
C ALA A 18 -8.80 -8.65 19.27
N VAL A 19 -8.83 -8.19 18.02
CA VAL A 19 -9.61 -7.03 17.58
C VAL A 19 -10.49 -7.47 16.43
N GLY A 20 -11.81 -7.47 16.62
CA GLY A 20 -12.75 -7.91 15.58
C GLY A 20 -12.87 -6.98 14.38
N GLY A 21 -12.48 -5.71 14.53
CA GLY A 21 -12.44 -4.71 13.45
C GLY A 21 -11.06 -4.08 13.31
N ASP A 22 -11.04 -2.77 13.07
CA ASP A 22 -9.79 -2.04 12.83
C ASP A 22 -9.05 -1.70 14.12
N LEU A 23 -7.72 -1.78 14.09
CA LEU A 23 -6.85 -1.43 15.20
C LEU A 23 -6.04 -0.17 14.88
N ARG A 24 -6.12 0.82 15.76
CA ARG A 24 -5.28 2.02 15.70
C ARG A 24 -4.43 2.11 16.96
N LEU A 25 -3.12 2.07 16.79
CA LEU A 25 -2.14 2.27 17.85
C LEU A 25 -1.42 3.59 17.64
N THR A 26 -1.49 4.48 18.64
CA THR A 26 -0.81 5.78 18.58
C THR A 26 0.10 5.95 19.79
N GLY A 27 1.39 6.14 19.52
CA GLY A 27 2.37 6.56 20.52
C GLY A 27 2.09 7.99 20.98
N ARG A 28 1.69 8.17 22.23
CA ARG A 28 1.45 9.46 22.88
C ARG A 28 2.34 9.58 24.11
N GLY A 29 2.95 10.75 24.31
CA GLY A 29 3.74 11.00 25.52
C GLY A 29 2.91 10.81 26.79
N GLY A 30 3.50 10.15 27.79
CA GLY A 30 2.85 9.81 29.06
C GLY A 30 3.24 8.41 29.54
N THR A 31 2.59 7.96 30.60
CA THR A 31 2.81 6.65 31.23
C THR A 31 1.52 5.84 31.38
N ALA A 32 0.46 6.27 30.72
CA ALA A 32 -0.84 5.63 30.74
C ALA A 32 -1.14 5.03 29.37
N VAL A 33 -1.75 3.86 29.40
CA VAL A 33 -2.35 3.21 28.24
C VAL A 33 -3.83 3.54 28.26
N GLU A 34 -4.33 4.11 27.18
CA GLU A 34 -5.75 4.46 27.03
C GLU A 34 -6.31 3.69 25.84
N ALA A 35 -7.29 2.83 26.09
CA ALA A 35 -8.00 2.09 25.06
C ALA A 35 -9.42 2.64 24.92
N GLN A 36 -9.83 2.88 23.69
CA GLN A 36 -11.16 3.37 23.33
C GLN A 36 -11.80 2.44 22.32
N ALA A 37 -13.09 2.17 22.49
CA ALA A 37 -13.89 1.38 21.57
C ALA A 37 -15.29 1.98 21.39
N GLY A 38 -15.92 1.60 20.28
CA GLY A 38 -17.31 1.95 20.02
C GLY A 38 -18.27 1.36 21.08
N PRO A 39 -19.51 1.88 21.18
CA PRO A 39 -20.49 1.48 22.21
C PRO A 39 -20.99 0.02 22.13
N ARG A 40 -20.48 -0.79 21.19
CA ARG A 40 -20.74 -2.24 21.08
C ARG A 40 -19.45 -3.06 20.99
N GLY A 41 -18.31 -2.47 21.33
CA GLY A 41 -17.00 -3.11 21.22
C GLY A 41 -16.70 -4.13 22.30
N ALA A 42 -17.45 -4.10 23.41
CA ALA A 42 -17.22 -4.94 24.60
C ALA A 42 -15.73 -4.92 24.95
N LEU A 43 -15.19 -3.70 25.09
CA LEU A 43 -13.79 -3.47 25.36
C LEU A 43 -13.44 -4.00 26.75
N THR A 44 -12.49 -4.93 26.79
CA THR A 44 -11.90 -5.39 28.04
C THR A 44 -10.44 -5.01 28.04
N ALA A 45 -10.04 -4.22 29.03
CA ALA A 45 -8.65 -3.89 29.26
C ALA A 45 -8.36 -4.19 30.74
N ARG A 46 -7.38 -5.06 30.99
CA ARG A 46 -7.00 -5.47 32.33
C ARG A 46 -5.49 -5.46 32.48
N THR A 47 -5.01 -5.02 33.63
CA THR A 47 -3.60 -5.14 33.98
C THR A 47 -3.35 -6.57 34.49
N VAL A 48 -2.45 -7.29 33.84
CA VAL A 48 -2.05 -8.65 34.22
C VAL A 48 -0.55 -8.63 34.51
N GLY A 49 -0.18 -8.71 35.78
CA GLY A 49 1.22 -8.63 36.20
C GLY A 49 1.85 -7.28 35.86
N ASP A 50 2.89 -7.31 35.02
CA ASP A 50 3.62 -6.13 34.50
C ASP A 50 3.11 -5.65 33.13
N GLY A 51 2.04 -6.25 32.60
CA GLY A 51 1.49 -5.97 31.29
C GLY A 51 0.03 -5.54 31.30
N VAL A 52 -0.44 -5.04 30.16
CA VAL A 52 -1.83 -4.68 29.89
C VAL A 52 -2.36 -5.62 28.81
N GLU A 53 -3.41 -6.36 29.13
CA GLU A 53 -4.15 -7.15 28.15
C GLU A 53 -5.37 -6.38 27.67
N ILE A 54 -5.54 -6.29 26.34
CA ILE A 54 -6.67 -5.62 25.70
C ILE A 54 -7.35 -6.60 24.73
N ALA A 55 -8.66 -6.70 24.82
CA ALA A 55 -9.47 -7.40 23.81
C ALA A 55 -10.69 -6.56 23.44
N CYS A 56 -11.00 -6.53 22.15
CA CYS A 56 -12.11 -5.78 21.59
C CYS A 56 -12.77 -6.57 20.46
N HIS A 57 -14.10 -6.53 20.41
CA HIS A 57 -14.87 -7.21 19.36
C HIS A 57 -15.16 -6.30 18.16
N SER A 58 -14.86 -5.00 18.26
CA SER A 58 -15.04 -3.99 17.22
C SER A 58 -13.73 -3.27 16.89
N ALA A 59 -13.83 -2.14 16.19
CA ALA A 59 -12.71 -1.21 16.05
C ALA A 59 -12.23 -0.71 17.43
N CYS A 60 -10.91 -0.58 17.57
CA CYS A 60 -10.24 -0.18 18.79
C CYS A 60 -9.15 0.86 18.51
N LEU A 61 -9.15 1.94 19.30
CA LEU A 61 -8.13 2.96 19.30
C LEU A 61 -7.38 2.89 20.62
N VAL A 62 -6.07 2.68 20.57
CA VAL A 62 -5.23 2.56 21.75
C VAL A 62 -4.12 3.60 21.69
N PHE A 63 -4.06 4.44 22.72
CA PHE A 63 -2.96 5.35 22.98
C PHE A 63 -2.01 4.71 23.96
N LEU A 64 -0.73 4.73 23.60
CA LEU A 64 0.33 4.03 24.31
C LEU A 64 1.52 4.97 24.50
N PRO A 65 2.32 4.82 25.56
CA PRO A 65 3.65 5.40 25.60
C PRO A 65 4.47 4.94 24.38
N PRO A 66 5.32 5.80 23.76
CA PRO A 66 6.08 5.41 22.56
C PRO A 66 6.99 4.21 22.80
N GLY A 67 7.55 4.07 24.00
CA GLY A 67 8.42 2.95 24.39
C GLY A 67 7.69 1.66 24.75
N ALA A 68 6.36 1.60 24.60
CA ALA A 68 5.58 0.39 24.86
C ALA A 68 5.97 -0.75 23.92
N GLN A 69 6.08 -1.97 24.46
CA GLN A 69 6.21 -3.19 23.68
C GLN A 69 4.81 -3.71 23.40
N VAL A 70 4.43 -3.80 22.14
CA VAL A 70 3.08 -4.22 21.74
C VAL A 70 3.14 -5.55 21.01
N SER A 71 2.30 -6.49 21.43
CA SER A 71 2.08 -7.77 20.76
C SER A 71 0.59 -7.93 20.48
N VAL A 72 0.22 -8.09 19.22
CA VAL A 72 -1.17 -8.26 18.78
C VAL A 72 -1.31 -9.65 18.19
N ASP A 73 -2.22 -10.51 18.67
CA ASP A 73 -2.36 -11.85 18.08
C ASP A 73 -3.19 -11.82 16.80
N SER A 74 -4.33 -11.11 16.82
CA SER A 74 -5.25 -11.05 15.67
C SER A 74 -5.97 -9.72 15.53
N VAL A 75 -6.04 -9.23 14.29
CA VAL A 75 -6.84 -8.06 13.86
C VAL A 75 -7.70 -8.52 12.69
N GLY A 76 -9.02 -8.36 12.82
CA GLY A 76 -9.98 -8.78 11.80
C GLY A 76 -10.04 -7.85 10.60
N GLY A 77 -9.83 -6.54 10.82
CA GLY A 77 -9.78 -5.52 9.78
C GLY A 77 -8.36 -4.98 9.55
N ASP A 78 -8.27 -3.67 9.41
CA ASP A 78 -7.02 -2.97 9.12
C ASP A 78 -6.28 -2.60 10.40
N ALA A 79 -4.95 -2.49 10.31
CA ALA A 79 -4.11 -2.08 11.41
C ALA A 79 -3.30 -0.83 11.06
N ARG A 80 -3.30 0.15 11.97
CA ARG A 80 -2.48 1.35 11.85
C ARG A 80 -1.68 1.57 13.12
N VAL A 81 -0.38 1.76 12.96
CA VAL A 81 0.54 2.08 14.04
C VAL A 81 1.28 3.36 13.72
N THR A 82 1.32 4.31 14.65
CA THR A 82 2.04 5.57 14.46
C THR A 82 2.77 6.00 15.71
N GLY A 83 4.05 6.38 15.55
CA GLY A 83 4.81 7.04 16.62
C GLY A 83 5.24 6.12 17.75
N MET A 84 5.44 4.84 17.45
CA MET A 84 6.00 3.88 18.39
C MET A 84 7.52 3.85 18.26
N SER A 85 8.22 3.67 19.36
CA SER A 85 9.67 3.43 19.41
C SER A 85 9.99 2.06 20.01
N GLY A 86 9.06 1.47 20.77
CA GLY A 86 9.17 0.10 21.24
C GLY A 86 8.91 -0.94 20.15
N ASP A 87 9.08 -2.20 20.53
CA ASP A 87 8.91 -3.35 19.65
C ASP A 87 7.43 -3.60 19.36
N LEU A 88 7.11 -3.86 18.10
CA LEU A 88 5.78 -4.17 17.60
C LEU A 88 5.78 -5.60 17.03
N GLY A 89 5.02 -6.48 17.65
CA GLY A 89 4.69 -7.81 17.15
C GLY A 89 3.23 -7.88 16.73
N MET A 90 2.94 -8.38 15.53
CA MET A 90 1.57 -8.66 15.09
C MET A 90 1.47 -10.04 14.45
N GLY A 91 0.53 -10.85 14.91
CA GLY A 91 0.27 -12.19 14.41
C GLY A 91 -0.44 -12.14 13.08
N SER A 92 -1.77 -12.07 13.09
CA SER A 92 -2.58 -12.08 11.87
C SER A 92 -3.36 -10.78 11.71
N ILE A 93 -3.24 -10.13 10.57
CA ILE A 93 -4.02 -8.97 10.17
C ILE A 93 -4.86 -9.36 8.96
N GLY A 94 -6.18 -9.16 9.05
CA GLY A 94 -7.13 -9.56 8.01
C GLY A 94 -7.11 -8.64 6.78
N GLY A 95 -6.94 -7.33 7.00
CA GLY A 95 -6.85 -6.32 5.94
C GLY A 95 -5.44 -5.76 5.78
N ASP A 96 -5.36 -4.44 5.68
CA ASP A 96 -4.13 -3.71 5.36
C ASP A 96 -3.37 -3.29 6.62
N LEU A 97 -2.06 -3.12 6.49
CA LEU A 97 -1.19 -2.68 7.57
C LEU A 97 -0.45 -1.39 7.20
N VAL A 98 -0.57 -0.38 8.05
CA VAL A 98 0.21 0.85 7.95
C VAL A 98 1.01 1.08 9.24
N VAL A 99 2.34 1.08 9.13
CA VAL A 99 3.23 1.43 10.25
C VAL A 99 4.06 2.65 9.88
N ARG A 100 3.98 3.68 10.70
CA ARG A 100 4.76 4.91 10.54
C ARG A 100 5.51 5.22 11.81
N ARG A 101 6.83 5.10 11.79
CA ARG A 101 7.69 5.21 12.99
C ARG A 101 7.36 4.10 13.99
N ALA A 102 8.14 3.04 13.93
CA ALA A 102 8.17 1.96 14.91
C ALA A 102 9.63 1.59 15.22
N GLY A 103 9.86 0.90 16.34
CA GLY A 103 11.15 0.29 16.64
C GLY A 103 11.37 -0.96 15.79
N ARG A 104 11.54 -2.11 16.45
CA ARG A 104 11.52 -3.42 15.78
C ARG A 104 10.09 -3.79 15.40
N VAL A 105 9.89 -4.34 14.19
CA VAL A 105 8.59 -4.78 13.70
C VAL A 105 8.67 -6.26 13.31
N ALA A 106 7.84 -7.09 13.91
CA ALA A 106 7.70 -8.51 13.59
C ALA A 106 6.25 -8.83 13.23
N LEU A 107 6.01 -9.30 12.01
CA LEU A 107 4.69 -9.57 11.46
C LEU A 107 4.61 -11.02 10.98
N THR A 108 3.56 -11.76 11.37
CA THR A 108 3.40 -13.14 10.90
C THR A 108 2.59 -13.21 9.61
N ARG A 109 1.46 -12.50 9.51
CA ARG A 109 0.60 -12.51 8.33
C ARG A 109 -0.15 -11.20 8.15
N VAL A 110 -0.08 -10.63 6.96
CA VAL A 110 -0.91 -9.50 6.51
C VAL A 110 -1.75 -9.98 5.32
N GLY A 111 -3.08 -9.86 5.43
CA GLY A 111 -4.03 -10.33 4.42
C GLY A 111 -4.01 -9.49 3.14
N GLY A 112 -3.95 -8.16 3.29
CA GLY A 112 -3.88 -7.20 2.20
C GLY A 112 -2.47 -6.62 2.02
N ASP A 113 -2.42 -5.30 1.91
CA ASP A 113 -1.20 -4.54 1.59
C ASP A 113 -0.47 -4.07 2.85
N ALA A 114 0.84 -3.85 2.74
CA ALA A 114 1.67 -3.40 3.85
C ALA A 114 2.49 -2.14 3.51
N ALA A 115 2.25 -1.05 4.23
CA ALA A 115 3.03 0.18 4.13
C ALA A 115 3.81 0.44 5.42
N LEU A 116 5.13 0.33 5.34
CA LEU A 116 6.05 0.40 6.49
C LEU A 116 7.07 1.52 6.23
N SER A 117 7.05 2.57 7.05
CA SER A 117 7.94 3.73 6.87
C SER A 117 8.63 4.15 8.16
N ARG A 118 9.92 4.51 8.06
CA ARG A 118 10.76 5.02 9.15
C ARG A 118 10.86 4.04 10.31
N LEU A 119 11.41 2.87 10.08
CA LEU A 119 11.62 1.87 11.12
C LEU A 119 13.02 2.01 11.70
N ALA A 120 13.11 2.22 13.02
CA ALA A 120 14.39 2.40 13.72
C ALA A 120 15.07 1.05 14.08
N GLY A 121 14.39 -0.07 13.86
CA GLY A 121 14.90 -1.41 14.14
C GLY A 121 14.67 -2.39 12.99
N ASP A 122 14.84 -3.68 13.28
CA ASP A 122 14.68 -4.73 12.29
C ASP A 122 13.20 -4.91 11.90
N LEU A 123 12.98 -5.25 10.63
CA LEU A 123 11.70 -5.64 10.06
C LEU A 123 11.73 -7.13 9.71
N SER A 124 10.81 -7.90 10.27
CA SER A 124 10.59 -9.30 9.88
C SER A 124 9.14 -9.51 9.53
N VAL A 125 8.86 -10.00 8.31
CA VAL A 125 7.51 -10.33 7.86
C VAL A 125 7.50 -11.71 7.21
N ASP A 126 6.61 -12.57 7.69
CA ASP A 126 6.52 -13.95 7.22
C ASP A 126 5.66 -14.09 5.95
N TRP A 127 4.54 -13.37 5.86
CA TRP A 127 3.66 -13.42 4.69
C TRP A 127 2.85 -12.13 4.53
N ILE A 128 2.80 -11.61 3.30
CA ILE A 128 1.94 -10.50 2.89
C ILE A 128 1.20 -10.94 1.63
N GLY A 129 -0.13 -10.80 1.64
CA GLY A 129 -0.99 -11.26 0.55
C GLY A 129 -0.95 -10.37 -0.68
N GLY A 130 -0.92 -9.06 -0.49
CA GLY A 130 -0.86 -8.07 -1.55
C GLY A 130 0.53 -7.48 -1.74
N ASP A 131 0.57 -6.16 -1.91
CA ASP A 131 1.76 -5.36 -2.19
C ASP A 131 2.44 -4.87 -0.90
N ALA A 132 3.74 -4.59 -0.98
CA ALA A 132 4.46 -3.99 0.13
C ALA A 132 5.33 -2.80 -0.28
N ILE A 133 5.24 -1.76 0.55
CA ILE A 133 6.09 -0.58 0.49
C ILE A 133 6.86 -0.49 1.80
N VAL A 134 8.18 -0.58 1.71
CA VAL A 134 9.10 -0.52 2.85
C VAL A 134 10.09 0.61 2.61
N GLU A 135 10.04 1.64 3.45
CA GLU A 135 10.88 2.83 3.31
C GLU A 135 11.63 3.15 4.61
N GLN A 136 12.90 3.50 4.49
CA GLN A 136 13.72 4.03 5.59
C GLN A 136 13.75 3.08 6.80
N VAL A 137 14.29 1.89 6.60
CA VAL A 137 14.56 0.93 7.68
C VAL A 137 16.04 1.00 8.05
N GLU A 138 16.33 1.23 9.34
CA GLU A 138 17.71 1.33 9.87
C GLU A 138 18.31 -0.04 10.24
N GLY A 139 17.47 -1.06 10.41
CA GLY A 139 17.86 -2.42 10.80
C GLY A 139 17.81 -3.45 9.67
N VAL A 140 17.78 -4.73 10.05
CA VAL A 140 17.69 -5.86 9.11
C VAL A 140 16.28 -5.97 8.54
N VAL A 141 16.15 -6.22 7.24
CA VAL A 141 14.85 -6.46 6.57
C VAL A 141 14.75 -7.92 6.14
N ARG A 142 13.73 -8.63 6.63
CA ARG A 142 13.39 -9.99 6.19
C ARG A 142 11.93 -10.06 5.79
N LEU A 143 11.68 -10.36 4.52
CA LEU A 143 10.36 -10.53 3.92
C LEU A 143 10.32 -11.93 3.31
N ARG A 144 9.74 -12.90 4.02
CA ARG A 144 9.82 -14.32 3.63
C ARG A 144 8.98 -14.61 2.39
N SER A 145 7.80 -14.01 2.26
CA SER A 145 6.95 -14.22 1.09
C SER A 145 6.00 -13.03 0.92
N LEU A 146 6.00 -12.48 -0.29
CA LEU A 146 5.10 -11.43 -0.75
C LEU A 146 4.34 -11.93 -1.97
N GLY A 147 3.01 -11.78 -1.96
CA GLY A 147 2.15 -12.20 -3.06
C GLY A 147 2.23 -11.28 -4.28
N GLY A 148 2.16 -9.97 -4.05
CA GLY A 148 2.20 -8.93 -5.08
C GLY A 148 3.60 -8.35 -5.30
N ASP A 149 3.66 -7.04 -5.44
CA ASP A 149 4.85 -6.25 -5.76
C ASP A 149 5.56 -5.71 -4.51
N LEU A 150 6.86 -5.44 -4.61
CA LEU A 150 7.65 -4.86 -3.53
C LEU A 150 8.36 -3.58 -3.99
N ALA A 151 8.10 -2.48 -3.29
CA ALA A 151 8.95 -1.29 -3.31
C ALA A 151 9.74 -1.21 -2.01
N LEU A 152 11.07 -1.38 -2.09
CA LEU A 152 11.95 -1.31 -0.93
C LEU A 152 12.99 -0.20 -1.12
N ASP A 153 13.00 0.75 -0.19
CA ASP A 153 14.03 1.77 -0.02
C ASP A 153 14.74 1.57 1.32
N GLY A 154 15.93 0.99 1.26
CA GLY A 154 16.68 0.56 2.44
C GLY A 154 18.17 0.87 2.33
N ASP A 155 18.82 0.89 3.50
CA ASP A 155 20.27 1.10 3.60
C ASP A 155 21.08 -0.14 3.18
N GLY A 156 20.44 -1.29 2.89
CA GLY A 156 21.12 -2.44 2.30
C GLY A 156 22.13 -3.13 3.21
N ARG A 157 22.04 -2.98 4.55
CA ARG A 157 22.86 -3.74 5.51
C ARG A 157 22.61 -5.23 5.45
N ASP A 158 21.37 -5.66 5.71
CA ASP A 158 20.96 -7.05 5.54
C ASP A 158 19.51 -7.05 5.06
N VAL A 159 19.29 -7.45 3.82
CA VAL A 159 17.97 -7.48 3.20
C VAL A 159 17.74 -8.85 2.62
N GLU A 160 16.69 -9.53 3.04
CA GLU A 160 16.24 -10.80 2.48
C GLU A 160 14.78 -10.66 2.09
N ALA A 161 14.45 -10.78 0.80
CA ALA A 161 13.08 -10.65 0.33
C ALA A 161 12.74 -11.67 -0.77
N THR A 162 11.59 -12.34 -0.64
CA THR A 162 11.03 -13.19 -1.69
C THR A 162 9.65 -12.68 -2.08
N VAL A 163 9.48 -12.36 -3.36
CA VAL A 163 8.35 -11.63 -3.91
C VAL A 163 7.82 -12.38 -5.13
N GLY A 164 6.50 -12.53 -5.21
CA GLY A 164 5.82 -13.20 -6.32
C GLY A 164 5.73 -12.35 -7.58
N GLY A 165 5.51 -11.04 -7.43
CA GLY A 165 5.44 -10.07 -8.52
C GLY A 165 6.78 -9.37 -8.80
N ASP A 166 6.67 -8.07 -9.08
CA ASP A 166 7.77 -7.20 -9.48
C ASP A 166 8.43 -6.54 -8.27
N VAL A 167 9.72 -6.22 -8.40
CA VAL A 167 10.50 -5.65 -7.31
C VAL A 167 11.23 -4.39 -7.76
N LYS A 168 11.02 -3.31 -7.02
CA LYS A 168 11.75 -2.05 -7.12
C LYS A 168 12.61 -1.86 -5.89
N LEU A 169 13.91 -2.01 -6.06
CA LEU A 169 14.90 -1.82 -4.99
C LEU A 169 15.64 -0.51 -5.18
N ARG A 170 15.62 0.33 -4.15
CA ARG A 170 16.62 1.39 -3.96
C ARG A 170 17.51 0.96 -2.80
N LEU A 171 18.77 0.69 -3.11
CA LEU A 171 19.74 0.23 -2.12
C LEU A 171 20.90 1.22 -2.06
N THR A 172 21.38 1.44 -0.84
CA THR A 172 22.62 2.18 -0.57
C THR A 172 23.63 1.21 0.04
N PRO A 173 24.29 0.34 -0.74
CA PRO A 173 25.06 -0.78 -0.19
C PRO A 173 26.06 -0.32 0.86
N VAL A 174 26.00 -0.93 2.05
CA VAL A 174 26.98 -0.71 3.12
C VAL A 174 28.06 -1.78 3.03
N THR A 175 29.32 -1.41 3.29
CA THR A 175 30.46 -2.32 3.42
C THR A 175 30.12 -3.51 4.32
N GLY A 176 30.24 -4.74 3.80
CA GLY A 176 29.95 -5.98 4.51
C GLY A 176 28.48 -6.40 4.54
N GLY A 177 27.57 -5.62 3.96
CA GLY A 177 26.15 -5.95 3.93
C GLY A 177 25.81 -7.11 2.98
N ARG A 178 24.76 -7.86 3.31
CA ARG A 178 24.24 -8.95 2.48
C ARG A 178 22.80 -8.68 2.05
N CYS A 179 22.59 -8.53 0.75
CA CYS A 179 21.25 -8.38 0.18
C CYS A 179 20.94 -9.61 -0.68
N VAL A 180 19.82 -10.29 -0.42
CA VAL A 180 19.32 -11.43 -1.19
C VAL A 180 17.86 -11.16 -1.54
N VAL A 181 17.58 -10.89 -2.81
CA VAL A 181 16.20 -10.60 -3.25
C VAL A 181 15.83 -11.50 -4.42
N ARG A 182 14.66 -12.11 -4.32
CA ARG A 182 14.08 -13.01 -5.32
C ARG A 182 12.72 -12.47 -5.75
N ALA A 183 12.61 -12.09 -7.01
CA ALA A 183 11.38 -11.67 -7.67
C ALA A 183 10.88 -12.78 -8.60
N GLY A 184 9.59 -13.04 -8.62
CA GLY A 184 8.94 -13.89 -9.61
C GLY A 184 8.76 -13.19 -10.95
N GLY A 185 8.57 -11.87 -10.94
CA GLY A 185 8.50 -11.01 -12.12
C GLY A 185 9.81 -10.27 -12.39
N ASP A 186 9.68 -8.99 -12.70
CA ASP A 186 10.78 -8.10 -13.08
C ASP A 186 11.46 -7.48 -11.85
N LEU A 187 12.76 -7.23 -11.93
CA LEU A 187 13.53 -6.64 -10.84
C LEU A 187 14.31 -5.41 -11.33
N THR A 188 13.94 -4.25 -10.80
CA THR A 188 14.68 -3.01 -11.01
C THR A 188 15.45 -2.63 -9.75
N CYS A 189 16.77 -2.56 -9.85
CA CYS A 189 17.65 -2.14 -8.76
C CYS A 189 18.33 -0.81 -9.10
N ARG A 190 18.22 0.16 -8.18
CA ARG A 190 18.91 1.46 -8.22
C ARG A 190 19.99 1.50 -7.15
N LEU A 191 21.19 1.87 -7.57
CA LEU A 191 22.38 2.00 -6.73
C LEU A 191 22.99 3.39 -6.90
N PRO A 192 23.59 3.98 -5.85
CA PRO A 192 24.36 5.21 -5.99
C PRO A 192 25.59 4.99 -6.90
N GLU A 193 26.06 6.04 -7.59
CA GLU A 193 27.23 5.96 -8.49
C GLU A 193 28.51 5.50 -7.77
N GLU A 194 28.61 5.78 -6.47
CA GLU A 194 29.77 5.48 -5.61
C GLU A 194 29.62 4.13 -4.88
N ALA A 195 28.59 3.34 -5.20
CA ALA A 195 28.37 2.05 -4.55
C ALA A 195 29.52 1.07 -4.82
N SER A 196 30.03 0.44 -3.76
CA SER A 196 30.99 -0.67 -3.85
C SER A 196 30.32 -1.98 -3.46
N ALA A 197 29.98 -2.81 -4.44
CA ALA A 197 29.26 -4.06 -4.22
C ALA A 197 29.61 -5.12 -5.27
N ARG A 198 29.71 -6.37 -4.83
CA ARG A 198 29.68 -7.56 -5.66
C ARG A 198 28.24 -8.02 -5.81
N MET A 199 27.69 -7.85 -7.00
CA MET A 199 26.36 -8.29 -7.31
C MET A 199 26.38 -9.61 -8.08
N LEU A 200 25.59 -10.60 -7.64
CA LEU A 200 25.25 -11.79 -8.40
C LEU A 200 23.83 -11.62 -8.92
N LEU A 201 23.69 -11.55 -10.22
CA LEU A 201 22.45 -11.23 -10.90
C LEU A 201 22.02 -12.44 -11.73
N LYS A 202 20.79 -12.90 -11.52
CA LYS A 202 20.16 -13.96 -12.32
C LYS A 202 18.81 -13.44 -12.82
N ALA A 203 18.59 -13.53 -14.12
CA ALA A 203 17.31 -13.18 -14.75
C ALA A 203 16.84 -14.35 -15.61
N GLY A 204 15.52 -14.55 -15.70
CA GLY A 204 14.92 -15.44 -16.69
C GLY A 204 14.77 -14.78 -18.06
N GLY A 205 14.64 -13.45 -18.09
CA GLY A 205 14.55 -12.62 -19.29
C GLY A 205 15.83 -11.85 -19.58
N ASP A 206 15.67 -10.58 -19.95
CA ASP A 206 16.75 -9.69 -20.36
C ASP A 206 17.46 -9.06 -19.15
N LEU A 207 18.77 -8.86 -19.29
CA LEU A 207 19.63 -8.23 -18.28
C LEU A 207 20.17 -6.91 -18.82
N GLU A 208 19.69 -5.80 -18.25
CA GLU A 208 20.11 -4.45 -18.63
C GLU A 208 20.95 -3.81 -17.51
N PHE A 209 22.13 -3.31 -17.88
CA PHE A 209 23.05 -2.63 -16.94
C PHE A 209 23.26 -1.18 -17.37
N GLY A 210 22.77 -0.24 -16.57
CA GLY A 210 22.98 1.19 -16.71
C GLY A 210 24.14 1.72 -15.86
N THR A 211 25.05 0.86 -15.40
CA THR A 211 26.17 1.25 -14.52
C THR A 211 27.52 0.83 -15.10
N LYS A 212 28.57 1.61 -14.81
CA LYS A 212 29.94 1.30 -15.21
C LYS A 212 30.56 0.37 -14.18
N GLY A 213 30.68 -0.91 -14.51
CA GLY A 213 31.32 -1.91 -13.66
C GLY A 213 31.96 -3.02 -14.47
N VAL A 214 32.75 -3.86 -13.80
CA VAL A 214 33.31 -5.06 -14.42
C VAL A 214 32.25 -6.16 -14.35
N THR A 215 31.67 -6.49 -15.49
CA THR A 215 30.72 -7.60 -15.63
C THR A 215 31.43 -8.86 -16.07
N GLU A 216 31.22 -9.94 -15.33
CA GLU A 216 31.70 -11.28 -15.66
C GLU A 216 30.47 -12.19 -15.78
N ARG A 217 30.22 -12.72 -16.98
CA ARG A 217 29.09 -13.62 -17.23
C ARG A 217 29.58 -15.06 -17.13
N SER A 218 29.01 -15.82 -16.19
CA SER A 218 29.27 -17.24 -16.00
C SER A 218 27.97 -18.03 -16.14
N GLY A 219 27.65 -18.42 -17.37
CA GLY A 219 26.39 -19.12 -17.70
C GLY A 219 25.16 -18.23 -17.53
N GLU A 220 24.21 -18.66 -16.70
CA GLU A 220 22.97 -17.93 -16.37
C GLU A 220 23.17 -16.85 -15.29
N THR A 221 24.33 -16.80 -14.64
CA THR A 221 24.61 -15.82 -13.58
C THR A 221 25.58 -14.76 -14.09
N VAL A 222 25.21 -13.50 -13.93
CA VAL A 222 26.08 -12.34 -14.21
C VAL A 222 26.61 -11.82 -12.89
N THR A 223 27.92 -11.81 -12.74
CA THR A 223 28.58 -11.15 -11.61
C THR A 223 28.95 -9.73 -12.04
N LEU A 224 28.36 -8.72 -11.40
CA LEU A 224 28.73 -7.33 -11.57
C LEU A 224 29.56 -6.89 -10.36
N LYS A 225 30.79 -6.45 -10.61
CA LYS A 225 31.65 -5.86 -9.57
C LYS A 225 31.64 -4.34 -9.73
N LEU A 226 31.19 -3.67 -8.69
CA LEU A 226 31.21 -2.22 -8.54
C LEU A 226 32.21 -1.84 -7.44
N GLY A 227 33.12 -0.89 -7.74
CA GLY A 227 34.13 -0.42 -6.78
C GLY A 227 35.01 -1.53 -6.20
N GLU A 228 35.24 -1.50 -4.88
CA GLU A 228 36.06 -2.48 -4.14
C GLU A 228 35.33 -3.81 -3.86
N ALA A 229 34.03 -3.90 -4.18
CA ALA A 229 33.20 -5.10 -4.04
C ALA A 229 32.94 -5.56 -2.58
N ASP A 230 32.79 -4.61 -1.66
CA ASP A 230 32.66 -4.86 -0.22
C ASP A 230 31.29 -5.35 0.27
N ALA A 231 30.22 -5.14 -0.51
CA ALA A 231 28.88 -5.63 -0.19
C ALA A 231 28.50 -6.81 -1.10
N LEU A 232 27.79 -7.82 -0.59
CA LEU A 232 27.29 -8.94 -1.39
C LEU A 232 25.80 -8.73 -1.71
N VAL A 233 25.46 -8.67 -2.99
CA VAL A 233 24.08 -8.45 -3.44
C VAL A 233 23.66 -9.54 -4.42
N GLU A 234 22.80 -10.46 -4.01
CA GLU A 234 22.23 -11.51 -4.84
C GLU A 234 20.81 -11.10 -5.28
N LEU A 235 20.62 -10.85 -6.57
CA LEU A 235 19.32 -10.52 -7.14
C LEU A 235 18.91 -11.60 -8.14
N THR A 236 17.73 -12.17 -7.94
CA THR A 236 17.11 -13.13 -8.87
C THR A 236 15.80 -12.57 -9.35
N ALA A 237 15.61 -12.49 -10.66
CA ALA A 237 14.34 -12.15 -11.31
C ALA A 237 13.87 -13.33 -12.16
N GLY A 238 12.56 -13.60 -12.15
CA GLY A 238 11.95 -14.54 -13.08
C GLY A 238 11.78 -13.94 -14.48
N GLY A 239 11.54 -12.64 -14.56
CA GLY A 239 11.51 -11.85 -15.79
C GLY A 239 12.81 -11.10 -16.04
N ASP A 240 12.68 -9.81 -16.37
CA ASP A 240 13.77 -8.91 -16.72
C ASP A 240 14.45 -8.34 -15.47
N LEU A 241 15.76 -8.15 -15.54
CA LEU A 241 16.55 -7.59 -14.45
C LEU A 241 17.31 -6.36 -14.94
N LYS A 242 16.93 -5.20 -14.40
CA LYS A 242 17.57 -3.92 -14.69
C LYS A 242 18.33 -3.40 -13.48
N VAL A 243 19.64 -3.22 -13.63
CA VAL A 243 20.48 -2.56 -12.61
C VAL A 243 20.94 -1.22 -13.15
N SER A 244 20.67 -0.15 -12.41
CA SER A 244 21.06 1.21 -12.79
C SER A 244 21.90 1.87 -11.70
N GLY A 245 22.95 2.59 -12.12
CA GLY A 245 23.69 3.51 -11.26
C GLY A 245 23.03 4.89 -11.28
N ALA A 246 23.28 5.73 -10.28
CA ALA A 246 22.67 7.07 -10.15
C ALA A 246 23.08 8.09 -11.24
N GLY A 247 23.70 7.65 -12.33
CA GLY A 247 24.04 8.47 -13.48
C GLY A 247 22.85 8.67 -14.40
N LYS A 248 22.31 9.89 -14.39
CA LYS A 248 21.30 10.48 -15.30
C LYS A 248 20.45 9.48 -16.08
N TRP A 249 19.28 9.22 -15.53
CA TRP A 249 18.15 8.81 -16.33
C TRP A 249 17.39 10.04 -16.83
N THR A 250 17.26 10.14 -18.15
CA THR A 250 16.24 10.94 -18.82
C THR A 250 15.24 9.97 -19.43
N GLY A 251 14.21 9.54 -18.68
CA GLY A 251 13.23 8.61 -19.25
C GLY A 251 12.19 7.98 -18.31
N VAL A 252 11.18 8.74 -17.88
CA VAL A 252 9.80 8.24 -17.67
C VAL A 252 9.44 7.34 -16.45
N ASP A 253 10.28 6.53 -15.76
CA ASP A 253 9.86 5.86 -14.47
C ASP A 253 10.37 6.49 -13.16
N VAL A 254 10.58 7.81 -13.14
CA VAL A 254 10.41 8.54 -11.87
C VAL A 254 8.91 8.59 -11.51
N ASP A 255 8.03 8.41 -12.51
CA ASP A 255 6.58 8.44 -12.33
C ASP A 255 6.08 7.25 -11.49
N LEU A 256 6.50 6.00 -11.74
CA LEU A 256 5.83 4.84 -11.10
C LEU A 256 6.02 4.74 -9.57
N SER A 257 7.12 5.24 -9.00
CA SER A 257 7.28 5.32 -7.54
C SER A 257 6.49 6.48 -6.94
N ASP A 258 6.42 7.62 -7.63
CA ASP A 258 5.56 8.73 -7.23
C ASP A 258 4.07 8.44 -7.52
N GLN A 259 3.76 7.52 -8.43
CA GLN A 259 2.43 7.09 -8.83
C GLN A 259 1.90 5.99 -7.90
N ILE A 260 2.74 5.01 -7.51
CA ILE A 260 2.43 4.11 -6.39
C ILE A 260 2.41 4.90 -5.09
N ARG A 261 3.34 5.83 -4.85
CA ARG A 261 3.30 6.68 -3.66
C ARG A 261 2.07 7.56 -3.66
N SER A 262 1.66 8.17 -4.78
CA SER A 262 0.46 9.01 -4.83
C SER A 262 -0.84 8.20 -4.88
N GLN A 263 -0.86 7.00 -5.45
CA GLN A 263 -2.01 6.09 -5.35
C GLN A 263 -2.14 5.57 -3.94
N VAL A 264 -1.07 5.05 -3.32
CA VAL A 264 -1.11 4.59 -1.94
C VAL A 264 -1.27 5.75 -0.97
N GLU A 265 -0.69 6.93 -1.19
CA GLU A 265 -0.97 8.12 -0.35
C GLU A 265 -2.39 8.63 -0.56
N ALA A 266 -2.95 8.62 -1.78
CA ALA A 266 -4.32 9.05 -2.03
C ALA A 266 -5.35 8.01 -1.57
N GLU A 267 -5.08 6.71 -1.72
CA GLU A 267 -5.86 5.61 -1.13
C GLU A 267 -5.69 5.59 0.38
N MET A 268 -4.52 5.87 0.92
CA MET A 268 -4.29 5.99 2.36
C MET A 268 -4.96 7.23 2.91
N GLU A 269 -4.99 8.36 2.19
CA GLU A 269 -5.70 9.58 2.55
C GLU A 269 -7.21 9.40 2.39
N ALA A 270 -7.66 8.64 1.38
CA ALA A 270 -9.05 8.23 1.20
C ALA A 270 -9.49 7.25 2.29
N ALA A 271 -8.68 6.26 2.65
CA ALA A 271 -8.92 5.31 3.73
C ALA A 271 -8.83 6.01 5.10
N LEU A 272 -7.89 6.95 5.28
CA LEU A 272 -7.84 7.87 6.44
C LEU A 272 -9.16 8.63 6.56
N ALA A 273 -9.65 9.20 5.45
CA ALA A 273 -10.91 9.93 5.40
C ALA A 273 -12.13 9.02 5.57
N GLN A 274 -12.09 7.78 5.08
CA GLN A 274 -13.18 6.80 5.21
C GLN A 274 -13.27 6.30 6.65
N VAL A 275 -12.14 6.09 7.32
CA VAL A 275 -12.11 5.68 8.72
C VAL A 275 -12.38 6.87 9.65
N GLU A 276 -11.93 8.11 9.34
CA GLU A 276 -12.41 9.31 10.03
C GLU A 276 -13.92 9.49 9.86
N ALA A 277 -14.45 9.33 8.65
CA ALA A 277 -15.89 9.40 8.41
C ALA A 277 -16.66 8.28 9.11
N SER A 278 -16.09 7.08 9.22
CA SER A 278 -16.67 5.96 9.97
C SER A 278 -16.67 6.23 11.47
N LEU A 279 -15.63 6.88 11.99
CA LEU A 279 -15.55 7.31 13.40
C LEU A 279 -16.49 8.50 13.70
N GLU A 280 -16.58 9.50 12.82
CA GLU A 280 -17.52 10.62 12.93
C GLU A 280 -18.97 10.16 12.80
N ALA A 281 -19.26 9.17 11.93
CA ALA A 281 -20.58 8.55 11.84
C ALA A 281 -20.96 7.80 13.14
N ILE A 282 -19.98 7.25 13.84
CA ILE A 282 -20.16 6.62 15.15
C ILE A 282 -20.37 7.69 16.25
N GLU A 283 -19.63 8.81 16.23
CA GLU A 283 -19.84 9.93 17.16
C GLU A 283 -21.22 10.60 16.98
N GLY A 284 -21.66 10.82 15.74
CA GLY A 284 -22.96 11.43 15.43
C GLY A 284 -24.17 10.58 15.83
N SER A 285 -24.00 9.28 16.06
CA SER A 285 -25.08 8.38 16.49
C SER A 285 -25.36 8.40 18.00
N THR A 286 -24.51 9.07 18.80
CA THR A 286 -24.60 9.05 20.28
C THR A 286 -25.15 10.32 20.92
N ILE A 287 -25.37 11.39 20.15
CA ILE A 287 -26.07 12.58 20.62
C ILE A 287 -27.30 12.73 19.74
N GLY A 288 -28.44 12.20 20.20
CA GLY A 288 -29.69 12.35 19.47
C GLY A 288 -29.95 13.81 19.16
N ILE A 289 -30.14 14.15 17.88
CA ILE A 289 -30.88 15.30 17.34
C ILE A 289 -30.96 15.20 15.80
N ASP A 290 -32.19 15.35 15.31
CA ASP A 290 -32.67 15.85 14.02
C ASP A 290 -31.83 15.66 12.73
N THR A 291 -32.38 14.81 11.86
CA THR A 291 -31.99 14.49 10.48
C THR A 291 -31.75 15.68 9.54
N ASP A 292 -32.24 16.88 9.90
CA ASP A 292 -32.12 18.10 9.08
C ASP A 292 -30.82 18.89 9.30
N ARG A 293 -30.07 18.61 10.37
CA ARG A 293 -28.76 19.24 10.62
C ARG A 293 -27.64 18.42 9.97
N LEU A 294 -27.73 17.09 10.08
CA LEU A 294 -26.80 16.13 9.48
C LEU A 294 -26.72 16.27 7.95
N SER A 295 -27.86 16.41 7.28
CA SER A 295 -27.94 16.62 5.83
C SER A 295 -27.31 17.94 5.36
N ARG A 296 -27.34 19.00 6.19
CA ARG A 296 -26.66 20.27 5.92
C ARG A 296 -25.16 20.20 6.19
N GLU A 297 -24.74 19.41 7.17
CA GLU A 297 -23.34 19.29 7.56
C GLU A 297 -22.57 18.33 6.65
N ILE A 298 -23.18 17.21 6.26
CA ILE A 298 -22.69 16.31 5.22
C ILE A 298 -22.54 17.08 3.89
N ARG A 299 -23.52 17.90 3.49
CA ARG A 299 -23.39 18.77 2.31
C ARG A 299 -22.25 19.77 2.41
N ARG A 300 -21.99 20.34 3.58
CA ARG A 300 -20.87 21.28 3.79
C ARG A 300 -19.51 20.57 3.84
N ALA A 301 -19.46 19.35 4.37
CA ALA A 301 -18.27 18.52 4.40
C ALA A 301 -17.92 18.01 2.99
N THR A 302 -18.90 17.53 2.22
CA THR A 302 -18.73 17.15 0.81
C THR A 302 -18.37 18.33 -0.07
N ASP A 303 -18.98 19.51 0.12
CA ASP A 303 -18.57 20.73 -0.61
C ASP A 303 -17.13 21.14 -0.31
N ARG A 304 -16.66 20.98 0.93
CA ARG A 304 -15.27 21.29 1.31
C ARG A 304 -14.29 20.25 0.75
N ALA A 305 -14.66 18.98 0.75
CA ALA A 305 -13.89 17.90 0.15
C ALA A 305 -13.78 18.07 -1.37
N GLN A 306 -14.90 18.33 -2.06
CA GLN A 306 -14.93 18.57 -3.49
C GLN A 306 -14.14 19.82 -3.89
N ARG A 307 -14.25 20.93 -3.15
CA ARG A 307 -13.47 22.14 -3.43
C ARG A 307 -11.96 21.94 -3.20
N ARG A 308 -11.57 21.06 -2.26
CA ARG A 308 -10.16 20.69 -2.04
C ARG A 308 -9.65 19.78 -3.14
N ALA A 309 -10.44 18.78 -3.56
CA ALA A 309 -10.12 17.91 -4.69
C ALA A 309 -10.00 18.68 -6.01
N VAL A 310 -10.91 19.63 -6.27
CA VAL A 310 -10.85 20.51 -7.45
C VAL A 310 -9.64 21.43 -7.40
N ARG A 311 -9.28 22.00 -6.24
CA ARG A 311 -8.09 22.84 -6.10
C ARG A 311 -6.79 22.06 -6.20
N ALA A 312 -6.76 20.81 -5.72
CA ALA A 312 -5.63 19.90 -5.89
C ALA A 312 -5.45 19.55 -7.39
N ARG A 313 -6.55 19.25 -8.08
CA ARG A 313 -6.56 18.97 -9.52
C ARG A 313 -6.15 20.18 -10.37
N VAL A 314 -6.62 21.38 -10.05
CA VAL A 314 -6.23 22.63 -10.73
C VAL A 314 -4.76 22.98 -10.46
N ARG A 315 -4.21 22.65 -9.28
CA ARG A 315 -2.77 22.81 -8.99
C ARG A 315 -1.92 21.81 -9.76
N ALA A 316 -2.39 20.56 -9.92
CA ALA A 316 -1.75 19.57 -10.76
C ALA A 316 -1.76 19.97 -12.24
N GLU A 317 -2.88 20.52 -12.74
CA GLU A 317 -2.99 21.01 -14.12
C GLU A 317 -2.16 22.28 -14.38
N ALA A 318 -1.99 23.17 -13.38
CA ALA A 318 -1.17 24.38 -13.49
C ALA A 318 0.35 24.10 -13.42
N ALA A 319 0.78 23.07 -12.68
CA ALA A 319 2.16 22.63 -12.63
C ALA A 319 2.65 22.02 -13.97
N GLY A 320 1.72 21.57 -14.83
CA GLY A 320 2.03 21.05 -16.17
C GLY A 320 2.20 22.11 -17.27
N ARG A 321 2.22 23.42 -16.95
CA ARG A 321 2.24 24.51 -17.96
C ARG A 321 3.36 25.55 -17.79
N GLY A 322 4.55 25.15 -17.31
CA GLY A 322 5.73 26.02 -17.22
C GLY A 322 6.87 25.66 -18.19
N GLU A 323 6.90 26.32 -19.35
CA GLU A 323 8.03 26.72 -20.24
C GLU A 323 9.13 25.69 -20.65
N GLY A 324 9.48 25.46 -21.93
CA GLY A 324 9.10 26.08 -23.21
C GLY A 324 9.95 25.50 -24.37
N GLY A 325 9.44 25.48 -25.61
CA GLY A 325 10.18 24.90 -26.75
C GLY A 325 9.58 24.89 -28.17
N ARG A 326 8.85 25.94 -28.58
CA ARG A 326 8.48 26.37 -29.97
C ARG A 326 7.63 25.47 -30.91
N PRO A 327 6.81 26.09 -31.80
CA PRO A 327 5.67 25.43 -32.46
C PRO A 327 5.90 25.18 -33.97
N GLY A 328 5.57 23.98 -34.43
CA GLY A 328 5.61 23.61 -35.86
C GLY A 328 4.39 22.76 -36.23
N ALA A 329 3.42 23.43 -36.85
CA ALA A 329 2.35 22.98 -37.74
C ALA A 329 1.96 21.48 -37.81
N LEU A 330 0.66 21.21 -37.60
CA LEU A 330 -0.29 20.55 -38.52
C LEU A 330 -1.42 19.94 -37.66
N ARG A 331 -2.59 20.57 -37.64
CA ARG A 331 -3.78 20.21 -38.42
C ARG A 331 -4.39 18.88 -37.98
N THR A 332 -5.49 19.05 -37.25
CA THR A 332 -6.63 18.16 -37.03
C THR A 332 -6.84 17.19 -38.18
N GLU A 333 -6.86 15.89 -37.87
CA GLU A 333 -7.73 14.91 -38.49
C GLU A 333 -7.83 13.68 -37.58
N ALA A 334 -9.07 13.34 -37.23
CA ALA A 334 -9.46 12.15 -36.49
C ALA A 334 -9.40 10.90 -37.40
N PHE A 335 -9.59 9.72 -36.78
CA PHE A 335 -9.54 8.34 -37.31
C PHE A 335 -8.13 7.74 -37.45
N ASP A 336 -7.83 6.48 -37.09
CA ASP A 336 -8.53 5.39 -36.38
C ASP A 336 -7.53 4.21 -36.22
N GLY A 337 -7.73 3.40 -35.18
CA GLY A 337 -7.50 1.95 -35.18
C GLY A 337 -6.09 1.37 -35.15
N GLY A 338 -5.81 0.52 -34.15
CA GLY A 338 -4.75 -0.49 -34.27
C GLY A 338 -4.30 -1.26 -33.04
N GLY A 339 -5.20 -1.83 -32.23
CA GLY A 339 -4.87 -2.84 -31.21
C GLY A 339 -5.95 -3.93 -31.14
N PRO A 340 -5.61 -5.24 -31.10
CA PRO A 340 -6.48 -6.30 -31.61
C PRO A 340 -7.38 -6.97 -30.55
N GLY A 341 -8.56 -7.42 -31.01
CA GLY A 341 -9.19 -8.67 -30.55
C GLY A 341 -10.14 -8.61 -29.34
N GLY A 342 -11.40 -8.27 -29.57
CA GLY A 342 -12.50 -8.46 -28.62
C GLY A 342 -13.84 -8.14 -29.26
N ALA A 343 -14.32 -9.02 -30.14
CA ALA A 343 -15.58 -8.84 -30.84
C ALA A 343 -16.79 -9.01 -29.90
N ASN A 344 -17.77 -8.11 -30.06
CA ASN A 344 -19.22 -8.34 -29.90
C ASN A 344 -19.96 -8.23 -28.54
N ALA A 345 -19.46 -7.52 -27.53
CA ALA A 345 -20.23 -7.30 -26.29
C ALA A 345 -21.00 -5.96 -26.19
N GLY A 346 -20.69 -4.97 -27.04
CA GLY A 346 -21.25 -3.61 -26.93
C GLY A 346 -22.50 -3.32 -27.77
N ALA A 347 -22.77 -4.12 -28.79
CA ALA A 347 -23.90 -3.90 -29.71
C ALA A 347 -25.23 -4.43 -29.14
N THR A 348 -25.19 -5.50 -28.36
CA THR A 348 -26.36 -6.16 -27.77
C THR A 348 -27.04 -5.33 -26.67
N GLU A 349 -26.29 -4.56 -25.88
CA GLU A 349 -26.85 -3.74 -24.79
C GLU A 349 -27.74 -2.60 -25.33
N GLN A 350 -27.33 -1.97 -26.44
CA GLN A 350 -28.10 -0.89 -27.07
C GLN A 350 -29.38 -1.40 -27.73
N GLU A 351 -29.34 -2.59 -28.34
CA GLU A 351 -30.50 -3.23 -28.94
C GLU A 351 -31.49 -3.68 -27.85
N ARG A 352 -31.00 -4.22 -26.74
CA ARG A 352 -31.79 -4.58 -25.54
C ARG A 352 -32.54 -3.37 -24.97
N LEU A 353 -31.87 -2.22 -24.85
CA LEU A 353 -32.46 -0.98 -24.37
C LEU A 353 -33.52 -0.41 -25.33
N SER A 354 -33.38 -0.67 -26.64
CA SER A 354 -34.38 -0.23 -27.63
C SER A 354 -35.67 -1.05 -27.56
N VAL A 355 -35.57 -2.37 -27.36
CA VAL A 355 -36.73 -3.27 -27.19
C VAL A 355 -37.48 -2.95 -25.89
N LEU A 356 -36.77 -2.64 -24.80
CA LEU A 356 -37.40 -2.24 -23.53
C LEU A 356 -38.15 -0.90 -23.65
N ARG A 357 -37.62 0.07 -24.42
CA ARG A 357 -38.35 1.32 -24.71
C ARG A 357 -39.62 1.09 -25.54
N MET A 358 -39.59 0.15 -26.49
CA MET A 358 -40.78 -0.16 -27.31
C MET A 358 -41.87 -0.84 -26.49
N LEU A 359 -41.50 -1.65 -25.49
CA LEU A 359 -42.45 -2.22 -24.52
C LEU A 359 -43.07 -1.14 -23.63
N GLU A 360 -42.26 -0.20 -23.13
CA GLU A 360 -42.74 0.92 -22.30
C GLU A 360 -43.69 1.84 -23.06
N GLN A 361 -43.45 2.04 -24.36
CA GLN A 361 -44.31 2.81 -25.27
C GLN A 361 -45.54 2.03 -25.76
N GLY A 362 -45.71 0.78 -25.35
CA GLY A 362 -46.84 -0.08 -25.72
C GLY A 362 -46.91 -0.41 -27.21
N THR A 363 -45.80 -0.24 -27.93
CA THR A 363 -45.74 -0.44 -29.39
C THR A 363 -45.57 -1.92 -29.76
N ILE A 364 -45.09 -2.72 -28.82
CA ILE A 364 -44.99 -4.19 -28.90
C ILE A 364 -45.62 -4.81 -27.66
N SER A 365 -46.12 -6.05 -27.79
CA SER A 365 -46.65 -6.82 -26.66
C SER A 365 -45.52 -7.46 -25.84
N VAL A 366 -45.83 -7.87 -24.60
CA VAL A 366 -44.88 -8.53 -23.69
C VAL A 366 -44.29 -9.80 -24.33
N ASP A 367 -45.13 -10.62 -24.97
CA ASP A 367 -44.70 -11.85 -25.64
C ASP A 367 -43.80 -11.61 -26.86
N GLU A 368 -43.94 -10.46 -27.52
CA GLU A 368 -43.08 -10.07 -28.65
C GLU A 368 -41.72 -9.54 -28.18
N ALA A 369 -41.70 -8.77 -27.09
CA ALA A 369 -40.47 -8.29 -26.48
C ALA A 369 -39.60 -9.45 -25.96
N GLU A 370 -40.20 -10.47 -25.34
CA GLU A 370 -39.47 -11.65 -24.86
C GLU A 370 -38.80 -12.41 -26.03
N LYS A 371 -39.50 -12.63 -27.14
CA LYS A 371 -38.95 -13.31 -28.32
C LYS A 371 -37.77 -12.55 -28.93
N LEU A 372 -37.84 -11.21 -28.97
CA LEU A 372 -36.77 -10.37 -29.51
C LEU A 372 -35.55 -10.33 -28.60
N LEU A 373 -35.75 -10.26 -27.29
CA LEU A 373 -34.66 -10.31 -26.31
C LEU A 373 -33.96 -11.68 -26.32
N GLN A 374 -34.72 -12.76 -26.45
CA GLN A 374 -34.18 -14.12 -26.49
C GLN A 374 -33.42 -14.41 -27.80
N ALA A 375 -33.85 -13.83 -28.92
CA ALA A 375 -33.12 -13.90 -30.19
C ALA A 375 -31.80 -13.12 -30.16
N LEU A 376 -31.73 -12.02 -29.41
CA LEU A 376 -30.51 -11.23 -29.20
C LEU A 376 -29.51 -11.93 -28.27
N GLU A 377 -29.99 -12.66 -27.25
CA GLU A 377 -29.13 -13.45 -26.35
C GLU A 377 -28.60 -14.74 -27.00
N ALA A 378 -29.31 -15.31 -27.97
CA ALA A 378 -28.88 -16.51 -28.69
C ALA A 378 -27.84 -16.24 -29.80
N GLY A 379 -27.59 -14.96 -30.12
CA GLY A 379 -26.70 -14.52 -31.20
C GLY A 379 -25.35 -13.92 -30.76
N SER A 380 -25.03 -13.95 -29.45
CA SER A 380 -23.77 -13.43 -28.88
C SER A 380 -22.70 -14.50 -28.68
#